data_AF-A0A6A4UNL6-F1
#
_entry.id   AF-A0A6A4UNL6-F1
#
_cell.length_a   1.000
_cell.length_b   1.000
_cell.length_c   1.000
_cell.angle_alpha   90.00
_cell.angle_beta   90.00
_cell.angle_gamma   90.00
#
_symmetry.space_group_name_H-M   'P 1'
#
loop_
_entity.id
_entity.type
_entity.pdbx_description
1 polymer ?
#
loop_
_entity_poly.entity_id
_entity_poly.type
_entity_poly.pdbx_seq_one_letter_code
_entity_poly.pdbx_strand_id
1 'polypeptide(L)'
;MTLLLSLSCSEQTDKFGNYYEGQYNEDMLFYSPLDSVIIIFEQAEMPVKLKENIPYSTFNNAESDSIKLKLYISFGSYSQRPNTTKDIQFVDDTVYIWYSTRNKFYKTLSKDKSIISVATSPRPDYVSVDSIVVYKHVNKFITLFRGYRSNI
;
A
#
# COMPACT_ATOMS: atom_id res chain seq x y z
N MET A 1 -13.20 -5.38 33.17
CA MET A 1 -13.18 -6.49 32.18
C MET A 1 -12.39 -5.98 30.99
N THR A 2 -11.09 -6.29 30.94
CA THR A 2 -10.16 -5.73 29.96
C THR A 2 -9.86 -6.82 28.94
N LEU A 3 -10.39 -6.68 27.73
CA LEU A 3 -10.16 -7.60 26.62
C LEU A 3 -8.81 -7.22 25.98
N LEU A 4 -7.76 -7.99 26.29
CA LEU A 4 -6.48 -7.95 25.58
C LEU A 4 -6.67 -8.65 24.23
N LEU A 5 -6.77 -7.86 23.16
CA LEU A 5 -6.66 -8.36 21.79
C LEU A 5 -5.18 -8.68 21.52
N SER A 6 -4.77 -9.94 21.69
CA SER A 6 -3.48 -10.41 21.20
C SER A 6 -3.53 -10.55 19.68
N LEU A 7 -2.78 -9.70 18.98
CA LEU A 7 -2.46 -9.87 17.56
C LEU A 7 -1.66 -11.17 17.41
N SER A 8 -2.31 -12.19 16.86
CA SER A 8 -1.71 -13.47 16.49
C SER A 8 -0.75 -13.26 15.32
N CYS A 9 0.55 -13.16 15.60
CA CYS A 9 1.61 -13.29 14.60
C CYS A 9 1.92 -14.79 14.46
N SER A 10 1.52 -15.44 13.36
CA SER A 10 1.84 -16.85 13.14
C SER A 10 3.26 -16.97 12.56
N GLU A 11 4.21 -17.46 13.35
CA GLU A 11 5.58 -17.71 12.90
C GLU A 11 5.67 -19.08 12.23
N GLN A 12 6.14 -19.13 10.98
CA GLN A 12 6.55 -20.36 10.31
C GLN A 12 8.01 -20.19 9.86
N THR A 13 8.88 -21.07 10.35
CA THR A 13 10.32 -21.05 10.06
C THR A 13 10.60 -21.85 8.80
N ASP A 14 11.18 -21.21 7.78
CA ASP A 14 11.77 -21.89 6.62
C ASP A 14 13.28 -21.56 6.52
N LYS A 15 13.97 -22.12 5.51
CA LYS A 15 15.41 -21.87 5.28
C LYS A 15 15.74 -20.40 4.96
N PHE A 16 14.74 -19.54 4.78
CA PHE A 16 14.87 -18.11 4.48
C PHE A 16 14.63 -17.22 5.70
N GLY A 17 14.25 -17.81 6.84
CA GLY A 17 14.06 -17.12 8.12
C GLY A 17 12.62 -17.21 8.60
N ASN A 18 12.24 -16.27 9.47
CA ASN A 18 10.89 -16.16 9.98
C ASN A 18 10.03 -15.35 9.02
N TYR A 19 8.94 -15.93 8.54
CA TYR A 19 7.92 -15.18 7.80
C TYR A 19 6.89 -14.63 8.77
N TYR A 20 6.69 -13.32 8.74
CA TYR A 20 5.76 -12.60 9.60
C TYR A 20 4.52 -12.20 8.80
N GLU A 21 3.35 -12.37 9.41
CA GLU A 21 2.10 -11.79 8.93
C GLU A 21 1.56 -10.83 9.99
N GLY A 22 1.05 -9.69 9.56
CA GLY A 22 0.55 -8.71 10.49
C GLY A 22 -0.16 -7.54 9.84
N GLN A 23 -0.47 -6.55 10.67
CA GLN A 23 -1.16 -5.33 10.27
C GLN A 23 -0.43 -4.10 10.81
N TYR A 24 -0.44 -3.02 10.04
CA TYR A 24 0.03 -1.73 10.50
C TYR A 24 -0.75 -0.60 9.80
N ASN A 25 -0.59 0.61 10.32
CA ASN A 25 -1.16 1.81 9.72
C ASN A 25 -0.05 2.69 9.16
N GLU A 26 -0.34 3.36 8.05
CA GLU A 26 0.56 4.35 7.48
C GLU A 26 -0.20 5.63 7.11
N ASP A 27 0.42 6.76 7.43
CA ASP A 27 -0.13 8.07 7.08
C ASP A 27 0.57 8.63 5.83
N MET A 28 -0.21 9.21 4.94
CA MET A 28 0.23 10.03 3.81
C MET A 28 -0.41 11.40 3.91
N LEU A 29 0.36 12.43 3.59
CA LEU A 29 -0.08 13.81 3.64
C LEU A 29 0.29 14.48 2.32
N PHE A 30 -0.67 15.19 1.74
CA PHE A 30 -0.43 16.03 0.58
C PHE A 30 -1.34 17.25 0.61
N TYR A 31 -0.98 18.27 -0.17
CA TYR A 31 -1.71 19.53 -0.23
C TYR A 31 -2.43 19.63 -1.57
N SER A 32 -3.71 20.02 -1.56
CA SER A 32 -4.44 20.34 -2.79
C SER A 32 -5.20 21.64 -2.62
N PRO A 33 -4.92 22.70 -3.40
CA PRO A 33 -5.68 23.95 -3.32
C PRO A 33 -7.09 23.80 -3.92
N LEU A 34 -7.40 22.68 -4.58
CA LEU A 34 -8.66 22.48 -5.26
C LEU A 34 -9.74 21.96 -4.30
N ASP A 35 -10.98 22.38 -4.53
CA ASP A 35 -12.13 21.90 -3.78
C ASP A 35 -12.54 20.49 -4.20
N SER A 36 -12.38 20.13 -5.47
CA SER A 36 -12.60 18.77 -5.96
C SER A 36 -11.26 18.09 -6.25
N VAL A 37 -11.06 16.90 -5.67
CA VAL A 37 -9.83 16.14 -5.85
C VAL A 37 -10.18 14.69 -6.19
N ILE A 38 -9.65 14.23 -7.32
CA ILE A 38 -9.68 12.82 -7.72
C ILE A 38 -8.39 12.18 -7.21
N ILE A 39 -8.50 11.06 -6.50
CA ILE A 39 -7.35 10.29 -6.02
C ILE A 39 -7.33 8.96 -6.78
N ILE A 40 -6.25 8.70 -7.50
CA ILE A 40 -5.98 7.41 -8.15
C ILE A 40 -4.94 6.68 -7.32
N PHE A 41 -5.36 5.64 -6.60
CA PHE A 41 -4.49 4.84 -5.75
C PHE A 41 -4.01 3.58 -6.47
N GLU A 42 -2.72 3.51 -6.76
CA GLU A 42 -2.08 2.45 -7.54
C GLU A 42 -1.23 1.53 -6.64
N GLN A 43 -1.33 0.22 -6.87
CA GLN A 43 -0.46 -0.79 -6.26
C GLN A 43 0.10 -1.73 -7.34
N ALA A 44 1.36 -2.17 -7.19
CA ALA A 44 1.94 -3.18 -8.08
C ALA A 44 1.26 -4.55 -7.87
N GLU A 45 1.02 -5.29 -8.96
CA GLU A 45 0.33 -6.58 -8.93
C GLU A 45 1.03 -7.69 -8.15
N MET A 46 2.34 -7.57 -7.92
CA MET A 46 3.08 -8.64 -7.28
C MET A 46 4.04 -8.15 -6.20
N PRO A 47 4.07 -8.84 -5.06
CA PRO A 47 3.20 -9.97 -4.64
C PRO A 47 2.06 -9.41 -3.80
N VAL A 48 0.79 -9.44 -4.24
CA VAL A 48 -0.34 -8.96 -3.42
C VAL A 48 -1.58 -9.83 -3.65
N LYS A 49 -2.30 -10.18 -2.58
CA LYS A 49 -3.70 -10.60 -2.66
C LYS A 49 -4.53 -9.39 -3.09
N LEU A 50 -4.74 -9.22 -4.38
CA LEU A 50 -5.48 -8.10 -4.93
C LEU A 50 -6.93 -8.14 -4.43
N LYS A 51 -7.34 -7.13 -3.67
CA LYS A 51 -8.76 -6.84 -3.43
C LYS A 51 -9.26 -5.97 -4.58
N GLU A 52 -10.41 -6.31 -5.14
CA GLU A 52 -10.96 -5.58 -6.30
C GLU A 52 -11.21 -4.10 -5.97
N ASN A 53 -11.68 -3.82 -4.76
CA ASN A 53 -11.92 -2.48 -4.23
C ASN A 53 -11.24 -2.27 -2.88
N ILE A 54 -10.67 -1.08 -2.69
CA ILE A 54 -10.17 -0.62 -1.39
C ILE A 54 -11.27 0.28 -0.79
N PRO A 55 -12.01 -0.18 0.24
CA PRO A 55 -13.03 0.64 0.86
C PRO A 55 -12.41 1.89 1.48
N TYR A 56 -13.08 3.03 1.33
CA TYR A 56 -12.64 4.27 1.93
C TYR A 56 -13.77 5.03 2.61
N SER A 57 -13.40 5.87 3.58
CA SER A 57 -14.30 6.78 4.30
C SER A 57 -13.67 8.15 4.40
N THR A 58 -14.49 9.20 4.50
CA THR A 58 -14.02 10.58 4.59
C THR A 58 -14.43 11.21 5.92
N PHE A 59 -13.50 11.94 6.55
CA PHE A 59 -13.74 12.68 7.79
C PHE A 59 -13.29 14.13 7.60
N ASN A 60 -14.10 15.06 8.12
CA ASN A 60 -13.79 16.48 8.11
C ASN A 60 -12.99 16.83 9.37
N ASN A 61 -11.67 16.95 9.25
CA ASN A 61 -10.79 17.30 10.37
C ASN A 61 -9.46 17.94 9.94
N ALA A 62 -9.30 18.28 8.66
CA ALA A 62 -8.14 19.05 8.23
C ALA A 62 -8.44 20.53 8.39
N GLU A 63 -7.57 21.26 9.09
CA GLU A 63 -7.68 22.72 9.30
C GLU A 63 -7.24 23.53 8.06
N SER A 64 -6.79 22.86 7.00
CA SER A 64 -6.25 23.48 5.79
C SER A 64 -6.58 22.69 4.53
N ASP A 65 -6.05 23.15 3.40
CA ASP A 65 -6.07 22.45 2.10
C ASP A 65 -5.27 21.13 2.05
N SER A 66 -4.75 20.69 3.20
CA SER A 66 -4.15 19.39 3.33
C SER A 66 -5.19 18.27 3.30
N ILE A 67 -4.80 17.17 2.65
CA ILE A 67 -5.51 15.90 2.65
C ILE A 67 -4.57 14.89 3.29
N LYS A 68 -5.02 14.25 4.36
CA LYS A 68 -4.31 13.16 5.01
C LYS A 68 -5.01 11.85 4.70
N LEU A 69 -4.29 10.88 4.16
CA LEU A 69 -4.75 9.51 4.02
C LEU A 69 -4.14 8.67 5.13
N LYS A 70 -4.98 7.94 5.86
CA LYS A 70 -4.56 6.88 6.77
C LYS A 70 -4.90 5.55 6.14
N LEU A 71 -3.86 4.78 5.82
CA LEU A 71 -3.94 3.47 5.22
C LEU A 71 -3.92 2.40 6.32
N TYR A 72 -4.83 1.45 6.22
CA TYR A 72 -4.82 0.23 7.04
C TYR A 72 -4.28 -0.91 6.18
N ILE A 73 -3.17 -1.49 6.59
CA ILE A 73 -2.39 -2.38 5.72
C ILE A 73 -2.19 -3.74 6.38
N SER A 74 -2.46 -4.80 5.63
CA SER A 74 -2.01 -6.16 5.95
C SER A 74 -0.74 -6.49 5.18
N PHE A 75 0.17 -7.21 5.80
CA PHE A 75 1.42 -7.63 5.15
C PHE A 75 1.78 -9.07 5.46
N GLY A 76 2.64 -9.62 4.60
CA GLY A 76 3.42 -10.82 4.86
C GLY A 76 4.85 -10.56 4.39
N SER A 77 5.85 -10.71 5.25
CA SER A 77 7.25 -10.44 4.90
C SER A 77 8.20 -11.13 5.85
N TYR A 78 9.43 -11.39 5.40
CA TYR A 78 10.52 -11.78 6.30
C TYR A 78 11.05 -10.62 7.16
N SER A 79 10.49 -9.41 7.01
CA SER A 79 10.64 -8.27 7.92
C SER A 79 9.34 -8.01 8.67
N GLN A 80 9.43 -7.77 9.99
CA GLN A 80 8.29 -7.34 10.82
C GLN A 80 7.71 -5.98 10.40
N ARG A 81 8.47 -5.20 9.61
CA ARG A 81 8.00 -3.95 9.01
C ARG A 81 8.47 -3.90 7.55
N PRO A 82 7.62 -4.24 6.58
CA PRO A 82 8.00 -4.23 5.17
C PRO A 82 8.39 -2.82 4.73
N ASN A 83 9.41 -2.71 3.89
CA ASN A 83 9.82 -1.43 3.33
C ASN A 83 8.93 -1.07 2.14
N THR A 84 8.06 -0.08 2.32
CA THR A 84 7.14 0.39 1.28
C THR A 84 7.67 1.66 0.63
N THR A 85 7.56 1.72 -0.70
CA THR A 85 7.76 2.91 -1.49
C THR A 85 6.43 3.61 -1.72
N LYS A 86 6.41 4.92 -1.52
CA LYS A 86 5.29 5.79 -1.83
C LYS A 86 5.71 6.93 -2.73
N ASP A 87 4.89 7.24 -3.72
CA ASP A 87 5.08 8.36 -4.65
C ASP A 87 3.73 9.06 -4.85
N ILE A 88 3.75 10.40 -4.84
CA ILE A 88 2.55 11.22 -4.98
C ILE A 88 2.79 12.21 -6.11
N GLN A 89 1.95 12.17 -7.13
CA GLN A 89 2.03 13.02 -8.30
C GLN A 89 0.71 13.75 -8.52
N PHE A 90 0.80 15.05 -8.77
CA PHE A 90 -0.35 15.90 -9.10
C PHE A 90 -0.39 16.15 -10.60
N VAL A 91 -1.56 15.95 -11.20
CA VAL A 91 -1.87 16.32 -12.58
C VAL A 91 -3.27 16.92 -12.57
N ASP A 92 -3.35 18.24 -12.76
CA ASP A 92 -4.59 19.02 -12.69
C ASP A 92 -5.38 18.77 -11.39
N ASP A 93 -6.59 18.20 -11.50
CA ASP A 93 -7.49 17.86 -10.38
C ASP A 93 -7.26 16.45 -9.81
N THR A 94 -6.28 15.73 -10.35
CA THR A 94 -6.04 14.32 -10.09
C THR A 94 -4.71 14.10 -9.37
N VAL A 95 -4.76 13.36 -8.26
CA VAL A 95 -3.62 12.93 -7.46
C VAL A 95 -3.40 11.44 -7.67
N TYR A 96 -2.26 11.10 -8.27
CA TYR A 96 -1.80 9.74 -8.43
C TYR A 96 -0.94 9.36 -7.24
N ILE A 97 -1.31 8.27 -6.57
CA ILE A 97 -0.60 7.74 -5.41
C ILE A 97 -0.14 6.34 -5.74
N TRP A 98 1.18 6.13 -5.76
CA TRP A 98 1.78 4.82 -5.86
C TRP A 98 2.08 4.30 -4.45
N TYR A 99 1.66 3.06 -4.15
CA TYR A 99 2.01 2.39 -2.90
C TYR A 99 2.37 0.92 -3.13
N SER A 100 3.65 0.57 -2.93
CA SER A 100 4.13 -0.80 -3.16
C SER A 100 5.40 -1.10 -2.38
N THR A 101 5.71 -2.38 -2.13
CA THR A 101 7.06 -2.82 -1.69
C THR A 101 8.11 -2.69 -2.79
N ARG A 102 7.69 -2.42 -4.04
CA ARG A 102 8.58 -2.21 -5.19
C ARG A 102 8.60 -0.75 -5.61
N ASN A 103 9.78 -0.31 -6.06
CA ASN A 103 9.93 0.97 -6.73
C ASN A 103 9.15 0.96 -8.05
N LYS A 104 8.54 2.09 -8.42
CA LYS A 104 7.79 2.30 -9.66
C LYS A 104 8.60 1.97 -10.93
N PHE A 105 9.94 2.01 -10.87
CA PHE A 105 10.86 1.81 -12.01
C PHE A 105 11.62 0.48 -12.01
N TYR A 106 11.07 -0.61 -11.48
CA TYR A 106 11.77 -1.90 -11.46
C TYR A 106 12.10 -2.38 -12.89
N LYS A 107 13.39 -2.44 -13.23
CA LYS A 107 13.89 -3.01 -14.49
C LYS A 107 13.69 -4.52 -14.51
N THR A 108 13.22 -5.03 -15.64
CA THR A 108 13.18 -6.46 -15.98
C THR A 108 14.58 -7.05 -15.84
N LEU A 109 14.72 -8.11 -15.03
CA LEU A 109 15.98 -8.87 -14.93
C LEU A 109 16.28 -9.51 -16.29
N SER A 110 17.46 -9.24 -16.87
CA SER A 110 17.91 -9.93 -18.08
C SER A 110 18.19 -11.40 -17.74
N LYS A 111 17.69 -12.31 -18.57
CA LYS A 111 17.93 -13.76 -18.44
C LYS A 111 19.27 -14.12 -19.08
N ASP A 112 20.37 -13.67 -18.50
CA ASP A 112 21.71 -13.94 -19.07
C ASP A 112 22.44 -15.10 -18.37
N LYS A 113 21.78 -15.87 -17.50
CA LYS A 113 22.40 -17.02 -16.81
C LYS A 113 21.52 -18.26 -16.82
N SER A 114 22.12 -19.39 -17.21
CA SER A 114 21.52 -20.72 -17.13
C SER A 114 21.25 -21.09 -15.67
N ILE A 115 19.99 -21.35 -15.33
CA ILE A 115 19.58 -21.77 -13.98
C ILE A 115 20.02 -23.22 -13.78
N ILE A 116 21.01 -23.45 -12.91
CA ILE A 116 21.66 -24.74 -12.65
C ILE A 116 21.03 -25.53 -11.49
N SER A 117 20.11 -24.94 -10.73
CA SER A 117 19.34 -25.62 -9.70
C SER A 117 18.02 -24.89 -9.41
N VAL A 118 16.97 -25.64 -9.10
CA VAL A 118 15.69 -25.11 -8.64
C VAL A 118 15.68 -25.18 -7.12
N ALA A 119 16.04 -24.08 -6.46
CA ALA A 119 15.75 -23.94 -5.04
C ALA A 119 14.23 -23.72 -4.87
N THR A 120 13.64 -24.30 -3.82
CA THR A 120 12.28 -23.91 -3.39
C THR A 120 12.27 -22.40 -3.16
N SER A 121 11.41 -21.68 -3.90
CA SER A 121 11.31 -20.23 -3.81
C SER A 121 10.80 -19.82 -2.42
N PRO A 122 11.37 -18.79 -1.78
CA PRO A 122 10.81 -18.22 -0.57
C PRO A 122 9.36 -17.77 -0.81
N ARG A 123 8.58 -17.73 0.28
CA ARG A 123 7.24 -17.14 0.23
C ARG A 123 7.35 -15.67 -0.15
N PRO A 124 6.56 -15.16 -1.11
CA PRO A 124 6.75 -13.78 -1.56
C PRO A 124 6.22 -12.77 -0.53
N ASP A 125 6.96 -11.67 -0.35
CA ASP A 125 6.55 -10.54 0.49
C ASP A 125 5.34 -9.80 -0.10
N TYR A 126 4.36 -9.40 0.70
CA TYR A 126 3.21 -8.63 0.22
C TYR A 126 2.82 -7.48 1.13
N VAL A 127 2.18 -6.47 0.54
CA VAL A 127 1.42 -5.43 1.25
C VAL A 127 0.07 -5.24 0.57
N SER A 128 -1.00 -5.25 1.36
CA SER A 128 -2.38 -5.08 0.91
C SER A 128 -2.99 -3.91 1.68
N VAL A 129 -3.42 -2.86 0.97
CA VAL A 129 -4.19 -1.79 1.60
C VAL A 129 -5.62 -2.29 1.75
N ASP A 130 -6.04 -2.51 2.99
CA ASP A 130 -7.33 -3.07 3.33
C ASP A 130 -8.44 -2.01 3.37
N SER A 131 -8.10 -0.79 3.80
CA SER A 131 -9.00 0.35 3.80
C SER A 131 -8.24 1.67 3.91
N ILE A 132 -8.93 2.76 3.53
CA ILE A 132 -8.38 4.12 3.56
C ILE A 132 -9.33 5.03 4.32
N VAL A 133 -8.77 5.82 5.24
CA VAL A 133 -9.47 6.94 5.87
C VAL A 133 -8.92 8.23 5.31
N VAL A 134 -9.77 9.03 4.70
CA VAL A 134 -9.44 10.34 4.13
C VAL A 134 -9.84 11.43 5.09
N TYR A 135 -8.87 12.18 5.57
CA TYR A 135 -9.02 13.35 6.40
C TYR A 135 -8.87 14.60 5.53
N LYS A 136 -9.92 15.41 5.46
CA LYS A 136 -10.02 16.55 4.54
C LYS A 136 -10.66 17.76 5.21
N HIS A 137 -10.55 18.92 4.57
CA HIS A 137 -11.34 20.10 4.94
C HIS A 137 -12.81 19.89 4.55
N VAL A 138 -13.73 20.57 5.25
CA VAL A 138 -15.18 20.41 5.06
C VAL A 138 -15.62 20.71 3.63
N ASN A 139 -14.99 21.70 2.98
CA ASN A 139 -15.34 22.14 1.62
C ASN A 139 -14.76 21.26 0.50
N LYS A 140 -13.88 20.29 0.81
CA LYS A 140 -13.29 19.43 -0.22
C LYS A 140 -14.17 18.24 -0.55
N PHE A 141 -14.28 17.89 -1.83
CA PHE A 141 -14.93 16.70 -2.35
C PHE A 141 -13.86 15.73 -2.83
N ILE A 142 -13.89 14.50 -2.32
CA ILE A 142 -12.91 13.47 -2.62
C ILE A 142 -13.57 12.32 -3.35
N THR A 143 -13.04 11.98 -4.52
CA THR A 143 -13.36 10.74 -5.23
C THR A 143 -12.11 9.88 -5.26
N LEU A 144 -12.18 8.66 -4.74
CA LEU A 144 -11.05 7.74 -4.73
C LEU A 144 -11.32 6.56 -5.66
N PHE A 145 -10.42 6.37 -6.61
CA PHE A 145 -10.39 5.23 -7.52
C PHE A 145 -9.16 4.38 -7.26
N ARG A 146 -9.28 3.08 -7.50
CA ARG A 146 -8.13 2.20 -7.62
C ARG A 146 -7.59 2.30 -9.04
N GLY A 147 -6.34 2.70 -9.18
CA GLY A 147 -5.61 2.64 -10.43
C GLY A 147 -4.96 1.26 -10.59
N TYR A 148 -5.00 0.72 -11.81
CA TYR A 148 -4.35 -0.53 -12.16
C TYR A 148 -3.25 -0.26 -13.19
N ARG A 149 -2.00 -0.57 -12.82
CA ARG A 149 -0.88 -0.59 -13.75
C ARG A 149 -0.41 -2.03 -13.93
N SER A 150 -0.81 -2.62 -15.05
CA SER A 150 -0.13 -3.78 -15.60
C SER A 150 1.22 -3.32 -16.13
N ASN A 151 2.31 -3.87 -15.58
CA ASN A 151 3.62 -3.73 -16.20
C ASN A 151 3.66 -4.68 -17.40
N ILE A 152 3.24 -4.18 -18.57
CA ILE A 152 3.57 -4.81 -19.86
C ILE A 152 4.95 -4.32 -20.29
#